data_AF-A0A2U2SMG8-F1
#
_entry.id   AF-A0A2U2SMG8-F1
#
_cell.length_a   1.000
_cell.length_b   1.000
_cell.length_c   1.000
_cell.angle_alpha   90.00
_cell.angle_beta   90.00
_cell.angle_gamma   90.00
#
_symmetry.space_group_name_H-M   'P 1'
#
loop_
_entity.id
_entity.type
_entity.pdbx_description
1 polymer ?
#
loop_
_entity_poly.entity_id
_entity_poly.type
_entity_poly.pdbx_seq_one_letter_code
_entity_poly.pdbx_strand_id
1 'polypeptide(L)'
;MENADQLPLIFRIPPTISFVILASWLFMFVTSRYQMSRIRKKTNELIVRRASQLLETHPDITLNQFFEAILPDWMEMIPSVAWYILHKTELFPVPAKPEIVIKRINFSPEYVGRVLVENNIDLSGRDYKKIKKSYLAEKK
;
A
#
# COMPACT_ATOMS: atom_id res chain seq x y z
N MET A 1 57.26 -8.18 -30.84
CA MET A 1 56.63 -9.40 -30.29
C MET A 1 55.51 -8.94 -29.38
N GLU A 2 54.33 -8.81 -29.97
CA GLU A 2 53.16 -8.16 -29.40
C GLU A 2 52.22 -9.27 -28.93
N ASN A 3 52.12 -9.47 -27.61
CA ASN A 3 51.19 -10.41 -27.00
C ASN A 3 49.78 -9.81 -27.07
N ALA A 4 49.04 -10.09 -28.14
CA ALA A 4 47.69 -9.58 -28.39
C ALA A 4 46.56 -10.56 -27.99
N ASP A 5 46.84 -11.58 -27.16
CA ASP A 5 45.89 -12.65 -26.84
C ASP A 5 45.38 -12.63 -25.39
N GLN A 6 45.14 -11.45 -24.82
CA GLN A 6 44.39 -11.33 -23.58
C GLN A 6 43.33 -10.24 -23.68
N LEU A 7 42.36 -10.43 -24.57
CA LEU A 7 41.07 -9.76 -24.44
C LEU A 7 40.35 -10.35 -23.22
N PRO A 8 39.82 -9.52 -22.31
CA PRO A 8 39.21 -10.00 -21.08
C PRO A 8 38.03 -10.92 -21.41
N LEU A 9 37.81 -11.94 -20.59
CA LEU A 9 36.59 -12.74 -20.55
C LEU A 9 35.39 -11.80 -20.32
N ILE A 10 34.86 -11.21 -21.40
CA ILE A 10 33.62 -10.44 -21.35
C ILE A 10 32.53 -11.48 -21.12
N PHE A 11 32.03 -11.53 -19.89
CA PHE A 11 30.93 -12.34 -19.38
C PHE A 11 29.92 -12.77 -20.47
N ARG A 12 30.11 -13.95 -21.06
CA ARG A 12 29.04 -14.64 -21.82
C ARG A 12 28.08 -15.23 -20.81
N ILE A 13 27.14 -14.42 -20.31
CA ILE A 13 26.00 -14.92 -19.53
C ILE A 13 25.16 -15.79 -20.49
N PRO A 14 24.98 -17.09 -20.21
CA PRO A 14 24.10 -17.93 -21.02
C PRO A 14 22.69 -17.33 -21.08
N PRO A 15 22.01 -17.33 -22.25
CA PRO A 15 20.67 -16.76 -22.39
C PRO A 15 19.66 -17.31 -21.37
N THR A 16 19.85 -18.56 -20.94
CA THR A 16 19.04 -19.22 -19.90
C THR A 16 19.15 -18.53 -18.55
N ILE A 17 20.35 -18.09 -18.14
CA ILE A 17 20.55 -17.36 -16.87
C ILE A 17 19.85 -16.01 -16.93
N SER A 18 19.98 -15.28 -18.04
CA SER A 18 19.27 -14.01 -18.25
C SER A 18 17.75 -14.20 -18.17
N PHE A 19 17.22 -15.27 -18.77
CA PHE A 19 15.80 -15.57 -18.72
C PHE A 19 15.32 -15.90 -17.30
N VAL A 20 16.08 -16.71 -16.54
CA VAL A 20 15.75 -17.06 -15.15
C VAL A 20 15.75 -15.82 -14.24
N ILE A 21 16.74 -14.94 -14.40
CA ILE A 21 16.80 -13.67 -13.65
C ILE A 21 15.60 -12.80 -13.98
N LEU A 22 15.29 -12.63 -15.27
CA LEU A 22 14.16 -11.81 -15.72
C LEU A 22 12.81 -12.39 -15.24
N ALA A 23 12.63 -13.71 -15.33
CA ALA A 23 11.43 -14.40 -14.88
C ALA A 23 11.24 -14.26 -13.37
N SER A 24 12.32 -14.41 -12.59
CA SER A 24 12.30 -14.20 -11.14
C SER A 24 11.92 -12.77 -10.79
N TRP A 25 12.50 -11.78 -11.49
CA TRP A 25 12.19 -10.38 -11.29
C TRP A 25 10.72 -10.05 -11.62
N LEU A 26 10.22 -10.57 -12.74
CA LEU A 26 8.82 -10.41 -13.13
C LEU A 26 7.88 -11.06 -12.11
N PHE A 27 8.23 -12.24 -11.61
CA PHE A 27 7.47 -12.91 -10.56
C PHE A 27 7.38 -12.04 -9.31
N MET A 28 8.51 -11.51 -8.83
CA MET A 28 8.55 -10.60 -7.68
C MET A 28 7.68 -9.35 -7.89
N PHE A 29 7.72 -8.79 -9.10
CA PHE A 29 6.90 -7.65 -9.47
C PHE A 29 5.39 -7.95 -9.37
N VAL A 30 4.95 -9.06 -9.96
CA VAL A 30 3.54 -9.49 -9.93
C VAL A 30 3.09 -9.74 -8.49
N THR A 31 3.89 -10.46 -7.69
CA THR A 31 3.56 -10.75 -6.30
C THR A 31 3.57 -9.50 -5.42
N SER A 32 4.42 -8.51 -5.69
CA SER A 32 4.37 -7.21 -4.98
C SER A 32 3.09 -6.44 -5.29
N ARG A 33 2.63 -6.45 -6.56
CA ARG A 33 1.36 -5.82 -6.95
C ARG A 33 0.19 -6.48 -6.27
N TYR A 34 0.19 -7.82 -6.22
CA TYR A 34 -0.81 -8.60 -5.50
C TYR A 34 -0.83 -8.30 -3.99
N GLN A 35 0.34 -8.29 -3.34
CA GLN A 35 0.47 -7.93 -1.92
C GLN A 35 -0.07 -6.52 -1.64
N MET A 36 0.25 -5.54 -2.50
CA MET A 36 -0.25 -4.18 -2.35
C MET A 36 -1.77 -4.08 -2.52
N SER A 37 -2.34 -4.83 -3.47
CA SER A 37 -3.79 -4.91 -3.63
C SER A 37 -4.45 -5.54 -2.41
N ARG A 38 -3.83 -6.57 -1.83
CA ARG A 38 -4.30 -7.23 -0.61
C ARG A 38 -4.25 -6.29 0.59
N ILE A 39 -3.18 -5.51 0.76
CA ILE A 39 -3.06 -4.47 1.79
C ILE A 39 -4.22 -3.48 1.67
N ARG A 40 -4.48 -2.95 0.46
CA ARG A 40 -5.57 -1.98 0.24
C ARG A 40 -6.93 -2.57 0.61
N LYS A 41 -7.22 -3.78 0.12
CA LYS A 41 -8.48 -4.48 0.43
C LYS A 41 -8.64 -4.66 1.94
N LYS A 42 -7.61 -5.15 2.63
CA LYS A 42 -7.62 -5.37 4.08
C LYS A 42 -7.71 -4.07 4.88
N THR A 43 -7.08 -3.00 4.39
CA THR A 43 -7.19 -1.65 4.97
C THR A 43 -8.64 -1.14 4.90
N ASN A 44 -9.29 -1.28 3.74
CA ASN A 44 -10.68 -0.86 3.58
C ASN A 44 -11.63 -1.70 4.44
N GLU A 45 -11.43 -3.02 4.49
CA GLU A 45 -12.17 -3.92 5.39
C GLU A 45 -12.01 -3.51 6.86
N LEU A 46 -10.78 -3.16 7.29
CA LEU A 46 -10.51 -2.70 8.64
C LEU A 46 -11.24 -1.39 8.95
N ILE A 47 -11.19 -0.40 8.04
CA ILE A 47 -11.87 0.89 8.19
C ILE A 47 -13.37 0.68 8.37
N VAL A 48 -14.01 -0.06 7.47
CA VAL A 48 -15.46 -0.28 7.51
C VAL A 48 -15.86 -1.02 8.79
N ARG A 49 -15.14 -2.09 9.14
CA ARG A 49 -15.40 -2.86 10.36
C ARG A 49 -15.28 -2.00 11.62
N ARG A 50 -14.23 -1.18 11.72
CA ARG A 50 -14.00 -0.31 12.87
C ARG A 50 -15.00 0.83 12.93
N ALA A 51 -15.44 1.35 11.78
CA ALA A 51 -16.47 2.39 11.72
C ALA A 51 -17.79 1.91 12.31
N SER A 52 -18.25 0.71 11.94
CA SER A 52 -19.46 0.12 12.53
C SER A 52 -19.34 -0.01 14.05
N GLN A 53 -18.20 -0.51 14.55
CA GLN A 53 -17.98 -0.70 15.99
C GLN A 53 -17.90 0.61 16.78
N LEU A 54 -17.20 1.62 16.24
CA LEU A 54 -16.96 2.88 16.94
C LEU A 54 -18.16 3.84 16.85
N LEU A 55 -18.97 3.78 15.78
CA LEU A 55 -20.16 4.62 15.67
C LEU A 55 -21.30 4.18 16.59
N GLU A 56 -21.36 2.88 16.94
CA GLU A 56 -22.31 2.36 17.93
C GLU A 56 -22.03 2.91 19.33
N THR A 57 -20.76 3.08 19.69
CA THR A 57 -20.33 3.53 21.03
C THR A 57 -20.05 5.03 21.11
N HIS A 58 -19.60 5.63 20.01
CA HIS A 58 -19.19 7.04 19.90
C HIS A 58 -19.74 7.67 18.61
N PRO A 59 -21.05 7.99 18.55
CA PRO A 59 -21.69 8.52 17.34
C PRO A 59 -21.12 9.86 16.88
N ASP A 60 -20.53 10.63 17.79
CA ASP A 60 -19.96 11.96 17.51
C ASP A 60 -18.45 11.93 17.20
N ILE A 61 -17.87 10.76 16.95
CA ILE A 61 -16.45 10.63 16.66
C ILE A 61 -16.05 11.42 15.42
N THR A 62 -14.98 12.21 15.54
CA THR A 62 -14.43 12.98 14.42
C THR A 62 -13.53 12.10 13.54
N LEU A 63 -13.32 12.52 12.29
CA LEU A 63 -12.45 11.79 11.35
C LEU A 63 -11.01 11.60 11.88
N ASN A 64 -10.44 12.61 12.53
CA ASN A 64 -9.08 12.52 13.07
C ASN A 64 -9.01 11.55 14.25
N GLN A 65 -9.97 11.61 15.17
CA GLN A 65 -10.07 10.66 16.29
C GLN A 65 -10.28 9.22 15.79
N PHE A 66 -11.13 9.06 14.77
CA PHE A 66 -11.33 7.76 14.14
C PHE A 66 -10.03 7.24 13.49
N PHE A 67 -9.31 8.09 12.77
CA PHE A 67 -8.02 7.75 12.18
C PHE A 67 -6.99 7.33 13.24
N GLU A 68 -6.87 8.11 14.32
CA GLU A 68 -5.97 7.79 15.44
C GLU A 68 -6.33 6.47 16.11
N ALA A 69 -7.63 6.15 16.25
CA ALA A 69 -8.10 4.92 16.84
C ALA A 69 -7.78 3.68 15.99
N ILE A 70 -7.84 3.76 14.66
CA ILE A 70 -7.59 2.62 13.77
C ILE A 70 -6.11 2.43 13.42
N LEU A 71 -5.29 3.47 13.60
CA LEU A 71 -3.89 3.47 13.18
C LEU A 71 -3.07 2.32 13.81
N PRO A 72 -3.18 2.02 15.11
CA PRO A 72 -2.44 0.91 15.73
C PRO A 72 -2.81 -0.45 15.12
N ASP A 73 -4.10 -0.74 14.97
CA ASP A 73 -4.56 -2.00 14.35
C ASP A 73 -4.07 -2.13 12.92
N TRP A 74 -4.09 -1.01 12.19
CA TRP A 74 -3.62 -0.98 10.82
C TRP A 74 -2.13 -1.31 10.74
N MET A 75 -1.31 -0.73 11.63
CA MET A 75 0.12 -1.03 11.71
C MET A 75 0.39 -2.50 12.04
N GLU A 76 -0.36 -3.08 12.98
CA GLU A 76 -0.24 -4.50 13.36
C GLU A 76 -0.69 -5.45 12.24
N MET A 77 -1.68 -5.04 11.44
CA MET A 77 -2.16 -5.82 10.31
C MET A 77 -1.10 -5.96 9.20
N ILE A 78 -0.29 -4.93 8.94
CA ILE A 78 0.61 -4.90 7.77
C ILE A 78 1.53 -6.14 7.67
N PRO A 79 2.29 -6.53 8.71
CA PRO A 79 3.18 -7.70 8.64
C PRO A 79 2.44 -9.02 8.39
N SER A 80 1.16 -9.13 8.77
CA SER A 80 0.35 -10.33 8.52
C SER A 80 -0.17 -10.43 7.08
N VAL A 81 -0.21 -9.31 6.36
CA VAL A 81 -0.82 -9.22 5.02
C VAL A 81 0.23 -9.22 3.91
N ALA A 82 1.42 -8.68 4.17
CA ALA A 82 2.51 -8.61 3.20
C ALA A 82 3.87 -8.87 3.86
N TRP A 83 4.75 -9.56 3.14
CA TRP A 83 6.12 -9.82 3.55
C TRP A 83 7.08 -8.75 3.01
N TYR A 84 6.82 -8.29 1.78
CA TYR A 84 7.62 -7.26 1.13
C TYR A 84 6.77 -6.42 0.18
N ILE A 85 7.31 -5.25 -0.15
CA ILE A 85 6.81 -4.39 -1.21
C ILE A 85 8.00 -3.95 -2.07
N LEU A 86 7.79 -3.70 -3.36
CA LEU A 86 8.84 -3.12 -4.18
C LEU A 86 9.19 -1.70 -3.70
N HIS A 87 10.46 -1.34 -3.79
CA HIS A 87 10.95 0.02 -3.55
C HIS A 87 10.33 1.00 -4.55
N LYS A 88 10.38 2.32 -4.29
CA LYS A 88 9.81 3.37 -5.17
C LYS A 88 10.27 3.26 -6.62
N THR A 89 11.52 2.87 -6.80
CA THR A 89 12.16 2.65 -8.11
C THR A 89 11.86 1.29 -8.71
N GLU A 90 11.10 0.43 -8.02
CA GLU A 90 10.68 -0.92 -8.43
C GLU A 90 11.82 -1.93 -8.66
N LEU A 91 13.06 -1.52 -8.38
CA LEU A 91 14.24 -2.34 -8.62
C LEU A 91 14.43 -3.46 -7.58
N PHE A 92 14.11 -3.19 -6.32
CA PHE A 92 14.40 -4.10 -5.22
C PHE A 92 13.21 -4.27 -4.27
N PRO A 93 12.97 -5.48 -3.74
CA PRO A 93 12.03 -5.68 -2.65
C PRO A 93 12.58 -5.02 -1.38
N VAL A 94 11.68 -4.45 -0.59
CA VAL A 94 11.97 -4.04 0.79
C VAL A 94 10.95 -4.69 1.73
N PRO A 95 11.33 -4.99 2.98
CA PRO A 95 10.39 -5.53 3.96
C PRO A 95 9.16 -4.64 4.07
N ALA A 96 7.97 -5.25 4.17
CA ALA A 96 6.70 -4.53 4.26
C ALA A 96 6.50 -3.92 5.66
N LYS A 97 7.35 -2.95 6.01
CA LYS A 97 7.23 -2.23 7.28
C LYS A 97 6.08 -1.21 7.21
N PRO A 98 5.29 -1.01 8.28
CA PRO A 98 4.19 -0.05 8.29
C PRO A 98 4.60 1.35 7.83
N GLU A 99 5.79 1.83 8.21
CA GLU A 99 6.29 3.17 7.88
C GLU A 99 6.61 3.34 6.39
N ILE A 100 6.87 2.24 5.68
CA ILE A 100 7.08 2.24 4.24
C ILE A 100 5.72 2.13 3.53
N VAL A 101 4.86 1.24 4.02
CA VAL A 101 3.53 0.99 3.43
C VAL A 101 2.64 2.23 3.55
N ILE A 102 2.66 2.95 4.68
CA ILE A 102 1.86 4.16 4.90
C ILE A 102 2.14 5.21 3.82
N LYS A 103 3.41 5.37 3.44
CA LYS A 103 3.86 6.28 2.37
C LYS A 103 3.44 5.80 0.99
N ARG A 104 3.29 4.49 0.78
CA ARG A 104 2.91 3.88 -0.51
C ARG A 104 1.43 3.96 -0.80
N ILE A 105 0.60 3.72 0.22
CA ILE A 105 -0.85 3.80 0.07
C ILE A 105 -1.40 5.18 0.40
N ASN A 106 -0.56 6.08 0.93
CA ASN A 106 -0.93 7.39 1.46
C ASN A 106 -2.07 7.27 2.48
N PHE A 107 -1.87 6.41 3.49
CA PHE A 107 -2.86 6.19 4.53
C PHE A 107 -2.88 7.39 5.47
N SER A 108 -3.92 8.20 5.31
CA SER A 108 -4.13 9.49 5.97
C SER A 108 -5.60 9.65 6.36
N PRO A 109 -5.97 10.65 7.18
CA PRO A 109 -7.38 10.96 7.45
C PRO A 109 -8.21 11.13 6.18
N GLU A 110 -7.66 11.74 5.13
CA GLU A 110 -8.33 11.91 3.84
C GLU A 110 -8.55 10.59 3.10
N TYR A 111 -7.62 9.64 3.21
CA TYR A 111 -7.82 8.29 2.67
C TYR A 111 -8.99 7.62 3.38
N VAL A 112 -9.00 7.66 4.72
CA VAL A 112 -10.05 7.05 5.54
C VAL A 112 -11.41 7.69 5.25
N GLY A 113 -11.47 9.02 5.19
CA GLY A 113 -12.69 9.76 4.86
C GLY A 113 -13.26 9.35 3.50
N ARG A 114 -12.42 9.15 2.48
CA ARG A 114 -12.86 8.67 1.16
C ARG A 114 -13.45 7.27 1.22
N VAL A 115 -12.79 6.34 1.90
CA VAL A 115 -13.30 4.97 2.06
C VAL A 115 -14.66 4.96 2.78
N LEU A 116 -14.83 5.81 3.79
CA LEU A 116 -16.10 5.93 4.52
C LEU A 116 -17.21 6.48 3.62
N VAL A 117 -16.94 7.53 2.84
CA VAL A 117 -17.89 8.08 1.86
C VAL A 117 -18.28 7.03 0.81
N GLU A 118 -17.32 6.26 0.30
CA GLU A 118 -17.56 5.18 -0.67
C GLU A 118 -18.49 4.08 -0.15
N ASN A 119 -18.47 3.86 1.17
CA ASN A 119 -19.29 2.86 1.84
C ASN A 119 -20.56 3.44 2.49
N ASN A 120 -20.90 4.71 2.20
CA ASN A 120 -22.05 5.42 2.77
C ASN A 120 -22.05 5.49 4.32
N ILE A 121 -20.86 5.57 4.92
CA ILE A 121 -20.68 5.70 6.37
C ILE A 121 -20.40 7.16 6.70
N ASP A 122 -21.31 7.79 7.45
CA ASP A 122 -21.21 9.19 7.85
C ASP A 122 -20.53 9.33 9.22
N LEU A 123 -19.52 10.19 9.30
CA LEU A 123 -18.91 10.62 10.56
C LEU A 123 -19.34 12.05 10.92
N SER A 124 -19.34 12.32 12.22
CA SER A 124 -19.51 13.67 12.74
C SER A 124 -18.26 14.53 12.46
N GLY A 125 -18.48 15.82 12.23
CA GLY A 125 -17.39 16.80 12.11
C GLY A 125 -17.27 17.51 10.76
N ARG A 126 -16.60 18.67 10.80
CA ARG A 126 -16.43 19.58 9.66
C ARG A 126 -15.53 19.00 8.57
N ASP A 127 -14.46 18.31 8.97
CA ASP A 127 -13.45 17.78 8.04
C ASP A 127 -14.01 16.66 7.17
N TYR A 128 -14.79 15.74 7.77
CA TYR A 128 -15.50 14.70 7.02
C TYR A 128 -16.49 15.30 6.01
N LYS A 129 -17.29 16.30 6.41
CA LYS A 129 -18.22 16.99 5.50
C LYS A 129 -17.50 17.64 4.31
N LYS A 130 -16.31 18.20 4.53
CA LYS A 130 -15.48 18.78 3.46
C LYS A 130 -15.04 17.70 2.46
N ILE A 131 -14.55 16.56 2.95
CA ILE A 131 -14.13 15.42 2.11
C ILE A 131 -15.31 14.82 1.35
N LYS A 132 -16.46 14.63 2.00
CA LYS A 132 -17.69 14.16 1.35
C LYS A 132 -18.10 15.10 0.22
N LYS A 133 -18.06 16.42 0.45
CA LYS A 133 -18.39 17.41 -0.59
C LYS A 133 -17.40 17.37 -1.76
N SER A 134 -16.09 17.30 -1.51
CA SER A 134 -15.09 17.27 -2.59
C SER A 134 -15.20 15.99 -3.42
N TYR A 135 -15.32 14.83 -2.75
CA TYR A 135 -15.47 13.54 -3.42
C TYR A 135 -16.72 13.47 -4.30
N LEU A 136 -17.87 13.98 -3.80
CA LEU A 136 -19.11 14.03 -4.58
C LEU A 136 -19.05 15.02 -5.74
N ALA A 137 -18.21 16.06 -5.66
CA ALA A 137 -18.00 17.02 -6.74
C ALA A 137 -17.12 16.44 -7.86
N GLU A 138 -16.11 15.64 -7.52
CA GLU A 138 -15.23 14.96 -8.49
C GLU A 138 -15.94 13.85 -9.28
N LYS A 139 -17.04 13.30 -8.74
CA LYS A 139 -17.80 12.18 -9.34
C LYS A 139 -18.98 12.63 -10.23
N LYS A 140 -19.27 13.93 -10.29
CA LYS A 140 -20.31 14.53 -11.15
C LYS A 140 -19.71 14.96 -12.49
#